data_AF-A0A519I9J8-F1
#
_entry.id   AF-A0A519I9J8-F1
#
_cell.length_a   1.000
_cell.length_b   1.000
_cell.length_c   1.000
_cell.angle_alpha   90.00
_cell.angle_beta   90.00
_cell.angle_gamma   90.00
#
_symmetry.space_group_name_H-M   'P 1'
#
loop_
_entity.id
_entity.type
_entity.pdbx_description
1 polymer ?
#
loop_
_entity_poly.entity_id
_entity_poly.type
_entity_poly.pdbx_seq_one_letter_code
_entity_poly.pdbx_strand_id
1 'polypeptide(L)'
;DINGWDLRKALGLLRESNPTLLEWLRSPIVYREEAATMAQFRALAENVFSNAKGWHHYSSMAKKNFREYLQADEVRYKKYLYVLRPLLAARWIRTRPGVPPMRFAELAQHTLDPVADAALVAEVNALLEVKMRAGEAATSPRWPGIHAFIEAELARNAAEPVQPLPVPGHAALDALLHDTVLRYDHRAESAAAEASP
;
A
#
# COMPACT_ATOMS: atom_id res chain seq x y z
N ASP A 1 -12.10 7.38 2.95
CA ASP A 1 -11.86 6.42 4.04
C ASP A 1 -11.07 7.13 5.12
N ILE A 2 -11.45 7.00 6.39
CA ILE A 2 -10.78 7.66 7.53
C ILE A 2 -10.18 6.55 8.39
N ASN A 3 -8.85 6.54 8.51
CA ASN A 3 -8.12 5.60 9.37
C ASN A 3 -7.23 6.40 10.32
N GLY A 4 -7.00 5.88 11.52
CA GLY A 4 -6.19 6.56 12.53
C GLY A 4 -5.54 5.58 13.50
N TRP A 5 -4.34 5.93 13.96
CA TRP A 5 -3.54 5.16 14.90
C TRP A 5 -2.81 6.12 15.83
N ASP A 6 -2.65 5.75 17.09
CA ASP A 6 -1.63 6.37 17.93
C ASP A 6 -0.22 6.03 17.42
N LEU A 7 0.79 6.78 17.86
CA LEU A 7 2.17 6.63 17.38
C LEU A 7 2.72 5.21 17.61
N ARG A 8 2.46 4.62 18.79
CA ARG A 8 2.95 3.27 19.11
C ARG A 8 2.32 2.24 18.18
N LYS A 9 1.01 2.34 17.95
CA LYS A 9 0.29 1.45 17.04
C LYS A 9 0.76 1.64 15.59
N ALA A 10 1.01 2.87 15.15
CA ALA A 10 1.55 3.16 13.83
C ALA A 10 2.94 2.53 13.64
N LEU A 11 3.84 2.67 14.60
CA LEU A 11 5.17 2.04 14.54
C LEU A 11 5.09 0.50 14.54
N GLY A 12 4.17 -0.07 15.31
CA GLY A 12 3.89 -1.51 15.28
C GLY A 12 3.40 -1.98 13.91
N LEU A 13 2.50 -1.24 13.27
CA LEU A 13 2.03 -1.54 11.92
C LEU A 13 3.14 -1.39 10.87
N LEU A 14 4.05 -0.42 11.07
CA LEU A 14 5.21 -0.21 10.21
C LEU A 14 6.15 -1.41 10.25
N ARG A 15 6.42 -1.94 11.45
CA ARG A 15 7.19 -3.17 11.68
C ARG A 15 6.59 -4.39 10.98
N GLU A 16 5.27 -4.46 10.89
CA GLU A 16 4.57 -5.52 10.19
C GLU A 16 4.44 -5.27 8.68
N SER A 17 5.01 -4.17 8.16
CA SER A 17 4.90 -3.78 6.73
C SER A 17 3.46 -3.71 6.27
N ASN A 18 2.59 -3.17 7.13
CA ASN A 18 1.16 -3.08 6.88
C ASN A 18 0.86 -2.20 5.65
N PRO A 19 0.17 -2.72 4.61
CA PRO A 19 -0.13 -1.97 3.39
C PRO A 19 -0.90 -0.67 3.63
N THR A 20 -1.91 -0.69 4.50
CA THR A 20 -2.76 0.50 4.73
C THR A 20 -1.94 1.65 5.29
N LEU A 21 -1.08 1.38 6.29
CA LEU A 21 -0.20 2.42 6.83
C LEU A 21 0.79 2.92 5.78
N LEU A 22 1.46 2.01 5.07
CA LEU A 22 2.46 2.36 4.05
C LEU A 22 1.88 3.20 2.91
N GLU A 23 0.64 2.92 2.51
CA GLU A 23 -0.09 3.69 1.51
C GLU A 23 -0.50 5.06 2.05
N TRP A 24 -1.00 5.14 3.29
CA TRP A 24 -1.34 6.41 3.94
C TRP A 24 -0.12 7.35 4.06
N LEU A 25 1.05 6.81 4.43
CA LEU A 25 2.30 7.58 4.53
C LEU A 25 2.77 8.18 3.20
N ARG A 26 2.38 7.57 2.08
CA ARG A 26 2.71 8.00 0.71
C ARG A 26 1.57 8.78 0.06
N SER A 27 0.52 9.11 0.80
CA SER A 27 -0.57 9.93 0.27
C SER A 27 -0.04 11.30 -0.13
N PRO A 28 -0.32 11.77 -1.37
CA PRO A 28 0.05 13.12 -1.77
C PRO A 28 -0.80 14.18 -1.06
N ILE A 29 -1.91 13.80 -0.44
CA ILE A 29 -2.80 14.71 0.28
C ILE A 29 -2.44 14.66 1.76
N VAL A 30 -1.90 15.78 2.26
CA VAL A 30 -1.55 15.99 3.67
C VAL A 30 -2.33 17.18 4.18
N TYR A 31 -3.23 16.95 5.15
CA TYR A 31 -4.01 18.02 5.79
C TYR A 31 -3.21 18.77 6.85
N ARG A 32 -2.47 18.02 7.67
CA ARG A 32 -1.59 18.55 8.72
C ARG A 32 -0.53 17.50 9.04
N GLU A 33 0.72 17.92 9.17
CA GLU A 33 1.79 17.09 9.69
C GLU A 33 2.79 17.92 10.50
N GLU A 34 3.52 17.25 11.39
CA GLU A 34 4.77 17.79 11.94
C GLU A 34 5.91 17.27 11.06
N ALA A 35 6.48 18.18 10.26
CA ALA A 35 7.35 17.81 9.15
C ALA A 35 8.61 17.04 9.58
N ALA A 36 9.21 17.38 10.72
CA ALA A 36 10.46 16.75 11.16
C ALA A 36 10.23 15.28 11.58
N THR A 37 9.22 15.03 12.41
CA THR A 37 8.85 13.67 12.84
C THR A 37 8.36 12.84 11.66
N MET A 38 7.54 13.41 10.76
CA MET A 38 7.04 12.66 9.61
C MET A 38 8.13 12.37 8.57
N ALA A 39 9.15 13.22 8.41
CA ALA A 39 10.32 12.91 7.60
C ALA A 39 11.07 11.68 8.16
N GLN A 40 11.31 11.63 9.47
CA GLN A 40 11.94 10.49 10.14
C GLN A 40 11.08 9.23 10.01
N PHE A 41 9.76 9.35 10.19
CA PHE A 41 8.81 8.25 10.07
C PHE A 41 8.82 7.64 8.66
N ARG A 42 8.82 8.49 7.61
CA ARG A 42 8.90 8.04 6.21
C ARG A 42 10.24 7.38 5.89
N ALA A 43 11.36 7.91 6.36
CA ALA A 43 12.66 7.28 6.20
C ALA A 43 12.71 5.91 6.89
N LEU A 44 12.13 5.81 8.08
CA LEU A 44 12.06 4.56 8.83
C LEU A 44 11.19 3.52 8.12
N ALA A 45 10.09 3.95 7.48
CA ALA A 45 9.22 3.08 6.70
C ALA A 45 9.96 2.31 5.61
N GLU A 46 10.88 2.96 4.90
CA GLU A 46 11.73 2.31 3.90
C GLU A 46 12.73 1.35 4.55
N ASN A 47 13.33 1.76 5.67
CA ASN A 47 14.36 0.98 6.35
C ASN A 47 13.84 -0.31 7.01
N VAL A 48 12.64 -0.30 7.57
CA VAL A 48 12.09 -1.47 8.29
C VAL A 48 11.19 -2.34 7.41
N PHE A 49 11.03 -1.99 6.14
CA PHE A 49 10.15 -2.73 5.25
C PHE A 49 10.63 -4.17 5.04
N SER A 50 9.74 -5.11 5.31
CA SER A 50 9.94 -6.53 5.03
C SER A 50 9.23 -6.90 3.73
N ASN A 51 10.01 -7.26 2.73
CA ASN A 51 9.49 -7.74 1.46
C ASN A 51 8.59 -8.98 1.64
N ALA A 52 8.97 -9.92 2.51
CA ALA A 52 8.18 -11.11 2.80
C ALA A 52 6.82 -10.76 3.40
N LYS A 53 6.78 -9.94 4.47
CA LYS A 53 5.50 -9.54 5.10
C LYS A 53 4.64 -8.73 4.13
N GLY A 54 5.23 -7.75 3.45
CA GLY A 54 4.54 -6.93 2.45
C GLY A 54 3.93 -7.78 1.34
N TRP A 55 4.72 -8.69 0.75
CA TRP A 55 4.23 -9.60 -0.29
C TRP A 55 3.10 -10.49 0.21
N HIS A 56 3.22 -11.07 1.41
CA HIS A 56 2.15 -11.89 2.00
C HIS A 56 0.85 -11.09 2.18
N HIS A 57 0.92 -9.87 2.70
CA HIS A 57 -0.25 -9.00 2.86
C HIS A 57 -0.90 -8.69 1.52
N TYR A 58 -0.13 -8.28 0.52
CA TYR A 58 -0.65 -7.93 -0.79
C TYR A 58 -1.21 -9.14 -1.55
N SER A 59 -0.48 -10.27 -1.58
CA SER A 59 -0.93 -11.50 -2.24
C SER A 59 -2.21 -12.06 -1.62
N SER A 60 -2.28 -12.14 -0.28
CA SER A 60 -3.48 -12.61 0.41
C SER A 60 -4.67 -11.68 0.23
N MET A 61 -4.45 -10.36 0.24
CA MET A 61 -5.49 -9.36 -0.01
C MET A 61 -6.03 -9.48 -1.45
N ALA A 62 -5.15 -9.61 -2.45
CA ALA A 62 -5.57 -9.81 -3.84
C ALA A 62 -6.42 -11.09 -3.99
N LYS A 63 -5.95 -12.21 -3.42
CA LYS A 63 -6.66 -13.50 -3.45
C LYS A 63 -8.03 -13.42 -2.79
N LYS A 64 -8.12 -12.76 -1.62
CA LYS A 64 -9.40 -12.54 -0.92
C LYS A 64 -10.34 -11.69 -1.75
N ASN A 65 -9.88 -10.53 -2.25
CA ASN A 65 -10.70 -9.60 -3.01
C ASN A 65 -11.19 -10.21 -4.34
N PHE A 66 -10.35 -11.03 -5.00
CA PHE A 66 -10.74 -11.74 -6.22
C PHE A 66 -11.90 -12.71 -5.97
N ARG A 67 -11.78 -13.52 -4.91
CA ARG A 67 -12.82 -14.46 -4.50
C ARG A 67 -14.10 -13.77 -4.06
N GLU A 68 -14.00 -12.63 -3.38
CA GLU A 68 -15.16 -11.92 -2.84
C GLU A 68 -15.92 -11.11 -3.91
N TYR A 69 -15.21 -10.53 -4.88
CA TYR A 69 -15.81 -9.50 -5.73
C TYR A 69 -15.87 -9.80 -7.22
N LEU A 70 -15.02 -10.70 -7.74
CA LEU A 70 -14.88 -10.89 -9.18
C LEU A 70 -15.38 -12.26 -9.69
N GLN A 71 -16.16 -12.99 -8.89
CA GLN A 71 -16.67 -14.32 -9.25
C GLN A 71 -18.04 -14.33 -9.93
N ALA A 72 -18.71 -13.18 -10.03
CA ALA A 72 -20.00 -13.05 -10.74
C ALA A 72 -19.79 -12.72 -12.23
N ASP A 73 -20.80 -12.90 -13.07
CA ASP A 73 -20.73 -12.55 -14.49
C ASP A 73 -20.67 -11.04 -14.69
N GLU A 74 -21.40 -10.29 -13.87
CA GLU A 74 -21.29 -8.84 -13.75
C GLU A 74 -20.56 -8.43 -12.47
N VAL A 75 -19.63 -7.50 -12.61
CA VAL A 75 -18.74 -7.05 -11.53
C VAL A 75 -18.62 -5.53 -11.53
N ARG A 76 -18.41 -4.94 -10.35
CA ARG A 76 -18.23 -3.48 -10.23
C ARG A 76 -16.84 -3.05 -10.67
N TYR A 77 -16.74 -1.99 -11.47
CA TYR A 77 -15.45 -1.45 -11.94
C TYR A 77 -14.46 -1.17 -10.81
N LYS A 78 -14.94 -0.57 -9.71
CA LYS A 78 -14.11 -0.26 -8.53
C LYS A 78 -13.46 -1.50 -7.92
N LYS A 79 -14.10 -2.67 -8.01
CA LYS A 79 -13.60 -3.91 -7.43
C LYS A 79 -12.44 -4.53 -8.21
N TYR A 80 -12.33 -4.26 -9.52
CA TYR A 80 -11.12 -4.60 -10.25
C TYR A 80 -9.89 -3.92 -9.67
N LEU A 81 -9.99 -2.63 -9.34
CA LEU A 81 -8.87 -1.89 -8.72
C LEU A 81 -8.51 -2.44 -7.33
N TYR A 82 -9.49 -2.99 -6.60
CA TYR A 82 -9.26 -3.62 -5.29
C TYR A 82 -8.48 -4.94 -5.41
N VAL A 83 -8.49 -5.58 -6.58
CA VAL A 83 -7.72 -6.81 -6.84
C VAL A 83 -6.39 -6.47 -7.53
N LEU A 84 -6.43 -5.61 -8.56
CA LEU A 84 -5.25 -5.25 -9.34
C LEU A 84 -4.21 -4.52 -8.50
N ARG A 85 -4.60 -3.53 -7.67
CA ARG A 85 -3.64 -2.76 -6.86
C ARG A 85 -2.78 -3.65 -5.94
N PRO A 86 -3.34 -4.57 -5.13
CA PRO A 86 -2.53 -5.49 -4.34
C PRO A 86 -1.77 -6.51 -5.19
N LEU A 87 -2.35 -6.99 -6.29
CA LEU A 87 -1.69 -8.00 -7.12
C LEU A 87 -0.43 -7.44 -7.79
N LEU A 88 -0.52 -6.23 -8.33
CA LEU A 88 0.62 -5.51 -8.89
C LEU A 88 1.65 -5.15 -7.81
N ALA A 89 1.23 -4.85 -6.58
CA ALA A 89 2.14 -4.62 -5.47
C ALA A 89 2.91 -5.89 -5.07
N ALA A 90 2.25 -7.05 -5.04
CA ALA A 90 2.93 -8.33 -4.85
C ALA A 90 3.94 -8.59 -5.99
N ARG A 91 3.58 -8.31 -7.25
CA ARG A 91 4.49 -8.41 -8.40
C ARG A 91 5.68 -7.45 -8.28
N TRP A 92 5.46 -6.20 -7.84
CA TRP A 92 6.54 -5.24 -7.57
C TRP A 92 7.54 -5.80 -6.56
N ILE A 93 7.06 -6.30 -5.42
CA ILE A 93 7.94 -6.80 -4.34
C ILE A 93 8.74 -8.02 -4.79
N ARG A 94 8.18 -8.84 -5.68
CA ARG A 94 8.87 -10.01 -6.25
C ARG A 94 10.00 -9.59 -7.22
N THR A 95 9.84 -8.50 -7.95
CA THR A 95 10.78 -8.09 -9.01
C THR A 95 11.73 -6.97 -8.59
N ARG A 96 11.44 -6.28 -7.48
CA ARG A 96 12.18 -5.09 -7.03
C ARG A 96 12.29 -5.03 -5.52
N PRO A 97 13.39 -4.47 -4.98
CA PRO A 97 13.46 -4.08 -3.59
C PRO A 97 12.58 -2.86 -3.31
N GLY A 98 12.22 -2.67 -2.05
CA GLY A 98 11.51 -1.48 -1.58
C GLY A 98 9.99 -1.55 -1.66
N VAL A 99 9.35 -0.51 -1.15
CA VAL A 99 7.90 -0.47 -0.98
C VAL A 99 7.20 -0.10 -2.30
N PRO A 100 6.10 -0.77 -2.67
CA PRO A 100 5.36 -0.46 -3.90
C PRO A 100 4.78 0.96 -3.90
N PRO A 101 4.78 1.66 -5.06
CA PRO A 101 4.16 2.97 -5.21
C PRO A 101 2.68 2.99 -4.82
N MET A 102 2.24 4.07 -4.17
CA MET A 102 0.86 4.24 -3.74
C MET A 102 -0.10 4.45 -4.91
N ARG A 103 0.31 5.29 -5.88
CA ARG A 103 -0.47 5.64 -7.07
C ARG A 103 -0.58 4.43 -7.99
N PHE A 104 -1.81 4.03 -8.32
CA PHE A 104 -2.06 2.88 -9.19
C PHE A 104 -1.39 3.01 -10.56
N ALA A 105 -1.45 4.18 -11.19
CA ALA A 105 -0.88 4.41 -12.51
C ALA A 105 0.65 4.20 -12.51
N GLU A 106 1.34 4.73 -11.50
CA GLU A 106 2.79 4.55 -11.32
C GLU A 106 3.14 3.07 -11.08
N LEU A 107 2.38 2.40 -10.20
CA LEU A 107 2.58 0.98 -9.96
C LEU A 107 2.39 0.15 -11.23
N ALA A 108 1.34 0.40 -12.01
CA ALA A 108 1.07 -0.33 -13.26
C ALA A 108 2.15 -0.07 -14.30
N GLN A 109 2.53 1.20 -14.51
CA GLN A 109 3.60 1.58 -15.45
C GLN A 109 4.92 0.87 -15.15
N HIS A 110 5.24 0.70 -13.88
CA HIS A 110 6.46 0.02 -13.51
C HIS A 110 6.30 -1.51 -13.48
N THR A 111 5.13 -2.08 -13.28
CA THR A 111 4.99 -3.55 -13.10
C THR A 111 4.58 -4.30 -14.35
N LEU A 112 3.92 -3.63 -15.29
CA LEU A 112 3.49 -4.19 -16.56
C LEU A 112 4.50 -3.85 -17.65
N ASP A 113 4.80 -4.82 -18.50
CA ASP A 113 5.68 -4.61 -19.65
C ASP A 113 4.90 -3.94 -20.79
N PRO A 114 5.35 -2.79 -21.33
CA PRO A 114 4.58 -2.06 -22.33
C PRO A 114 4.42 -2.80 -23.66
N VAL A 115 5.29 -3.77 -23.97
CA VAL A 115 5.26 -4.56 -25.20
C VAL A 115 4.60 -5.91 -24.95
N ALA A 116 5.06 -6.66 -23.96
CA ALA A 116 4.54 -7.99 -23.66
C ALA A 116 3.14 -7.98 -23.04
N ASP A 117 2.82 -6.95 -22.24
CA ASP A 117 1.51 -6.78 -21.60
C ASP A 117 0.63 -5.73 -22.33
N ALA A 118 0.95 -5.36 -23.58
CA ALA A 118 0.30 -4.25 -24.30
C ALA A 118 -1.24 -4.33 -24.33
N ALA A 119 -1.80 -5.52 -24.57
CA ALA A 119 -3.25 -5.75 -24.57
C ALA A 119 -3.87 -5.55 -23.18
N LEU A 120 -3.20 -6.05 -22.13
CA LEU A 120 -3.62 -5.86 -20.74
C LEU A 120 -3.56 -4.39 -20.33
N VAL A 121 -2.50 -3.68 -20.72
CA VAL A 121 -2.35 -2.24 -20.45
C VAL A 121 -3.48 -1.44 -21.09
N ALA A 122 -3.82 -1.73 -22.36
CA ALA A 122 -4.95 -1.10 -23.04
C ALA A 122 -6.28 -1.36 -22.30
N GLU A 123 -6.49 -2.59 -21.85
CA GLU A 123 -7.70 -2.99 -21.13
C GLU A 123 -7.80 -2.31 -19.75
N VAL A 124 -6.69 -2.22 -19.01
CA VAL A 124 -6.62 -1.50 -17.72
C VAL A 124 -6.89 -0.01 -17.91
N ASN A 125 -6.37 0.61 -18.96
CA ASN A 125 -6.63 2.02 -19.25
C ASN A 125 -8.11 2.25 -19.58
N ALA A 126 -8.72 1.39 -20.39
CA ALA A 126 -10.15 1.45 -20.68
C ALA A 126 -11.01 1.30 -19.41
N LEU A 127 -10.66 0.37 -18.52
CA LEU A 127 -11.30 0.21 -17.22
C LEU A 127 -11.22 1.51 -16.38
N LEU A 128 -10.05 2.16 -16.35
CA LEU A 128 -9.86 3.41 -15.60
C LEU A 128 -10.72 4.55 -16.18
N GLU A 129 -10.76 4.69 -17.51
CA GLU A 129 -11.59 5.70 -18.18
C GLU A 129 -13.07 5.53 -17.88
N VAL A 130 -13.58 4.30 -17.97
CA VAL A 130 -14.98 4.01 -17.67
C VAL A 130 -15.26 4.28 -16.18
N LYS A 131 -14.38 3.85 -15.29
CA LYS A 131 -14.52 4.07 -13.84
C LYS A 131 -14.48 5.55 -13.45
N MET A 132 -13.82 6.41 -14.23
CA MET A 132 -13.83 7.86 -14.01
C MET A 132 -15.16 8.51 -14.40
N ARG A 133 -15.87 7.97 -15.39
CA ARG A 133 -17.15 8.50 -15.88
C ARG A 133 -18.36 7.88 -15.17
N ALA A 134 -18.20 6.67 -14.66
CA ALA A 134 -19.28 5.90 -14.03
C ALA A 134 -19.38 6.16 -12.52
N GLY A 135 -20.59 6.05 -11.97
CA GLY A 135 -20.81 6.11 -10.53
C GLY A 135 -20.23 4.89 -9.79
N GLU A 136 -20.07 4.99 -8.46
CA GLU A 136 -19.41 3.95 -7.65
C GLU A 136 -20.07 2.56 -7.73
N ALA A 137 -21.37 2.51 -8.04
CA ALA A 137 -22.16 1.28 -8.13
C ALA A 137 -22.19 0.65 -9.52
N ALA A 138 -21.56 1.28 -10.53
CA ALA A 138 -21.62 0.79 -11.91
C ALA A 138 -20.93 -0.57 -12.09
N THR A 139 -21.59 -1.43 -12.87
CA THR A 139 -21.17 -2.80 -13.17
C THR A 139 -20.85 -2.99 -14.65
N SER A 140 -20.19 -4.10 -14.94
CA SER A 140 -19.81 -4.55 -16.29
C SER A 140 -19.74 -6.07 -16.31
N PRO A 141 -19.95 -6.70 -17.47
CA PRO A 141 -19.40 -8.03 -17.72
C PRO A 141 -17.90 -8.09 -17.42
N ARG A 142 -17.38 -9.30 -17.21
CA ARG A 142 -15.95 -9.48 -16.97
C ARG A 142 -15.10 -8.98 -18.13
N TRP A 143 -14.02 -8.31 -17.78
CA TRP A 143 -12.92 -7.89 -18.65
C TRP A 143 -11.95 -9.07 -18.81
N PRO A 144 -11.96 -9.81 -19.94
CA PRO A 144 -11.34 -11.13 -20.03
C PRO A 144 -9.82 -11.12 -19.87
N GLY A 145 -9.11 -10.16 -20.46
CA GLY A 145 -7.65 -10.11 -20.37
C GLY A 145 -7.19 -9.73 -18.95
N ILE A 146 -7.88 -8.80 -18.31
CA ILE A 146 -7.69 -8.48 -16.89
C ILE A 146 -7.96 -9.72 -16.01
N HIS A 147 -9.02 -10.48 -16.30
CA HIS A 147 -9.36 -11.67 -15.51
C HIS A 147 -8.30 -12.77 -15.65
N ALA A 148 -7.90 -13.08 -16.88
CA ALA A 148 -6.84 -14.05 -17.16
C ALA A 148 -5.51 -13.64 -16.52
N PHE A 149 -5.17 -12.35 -16.55
CA PHE A 149 -4.02 -11.82 -15.84
C PHE A 149 -4.10 -12.05 -14.33
N ILE A 150 -5.25 -11.76 -13.71
CA ILE A 150 -5.45 -11.94 -12.27
C ILE A 150 -5.28 -13.41 -11.89
N GLU A 151 -5.92 -14.32 -12.62
CA GLU A 151 -5.81 -15.77 -12.36
C GLU A 151 -4.37 -16.27 -12.49
N ALA A 152 -3.68 -15.84 -13.55
CA ALA A 152 -2.28 -16.22 -13.78
C ALA A 152 -1.35 -15.70 -12.68
N GLU A 153 -1.45 -14.43 -12.27
CA GLU A 153 -0.61 -13.89 -11.20
C GLU A 153 -0.96 -14.48 -9.82
N LEU A 154 -2.23 -14.81 -9.55
CA LEU A 154 -2.60 -15.51 -8.32
C LEU A 154 -2.02 -16.93 -8.28
N ALA A 155 -2.03 -17.65 -9.41
CA ALA A 155 -1.40 -18.95 -9.53
C ALA A 155 0.13 -18.86 -9.34
N ARG A 156 0.79 -17.88 -9.97
CA ARG A 156 2.22 -17.62 -9.78
C ARG A 156 2.56 -17.32 -8.33
N ASN A 157 1.79 -16.45 -7.67
CA ASN A 157 1.99 -16.13 -6.25
C ASN A 157 1.84 -17.36 -5.34
N ALA A 158 1.00 -18.34 -5.71
CA ALA A 158 0.87 -19.58 -4.95
C ALA A 158 2.07 -20.52 -5.17
N ALA A 159 2.65 -20.53 -6.37
CA ALA A 159 3.78 -21.39 -6.72
C ALA A 159 5.15 -20.82 -6.29
N GLU A 160 5.30 -19.49 -6.34
CA GLU A 160 6.57 -18.78 -6.17
C GLU A 160 6.46 -17.73 -5.06
N PRO A 161 6.52 -18.12 -3.78
CA PRO A 161 6.61 -17.16 -2.70
C PRO A 161 7.92 -16.38 -2.75
N VAL A 162 7.91 -15.13 -2.28
CA VAL A 162 9.11 -14.30 -2.26
C VAL A 162 10.12 -14.82 -1.24
N GLN A 163 11.41 -14.77 -1.57
CA GLN A 163 12.47 -15.03 -0.60
C GLN A 163 12.64 -13.81 0.33
N PRO A 164 12.66 -14.01 1.67
CA PRO A 164 12.87 -12.91 2.60
C PRO A 164 14.23 -12.25 2.40
N LEU A 165 14.23 -10.93 2.26
CA LEU A 165 15.44 -10.12 2.31
C LEU A 165 15.79 -9.79 3.77
N PRO A 166 17.08 -9.60 4.10
CA PRO A 166 17.47 -9.11 5.42
C PRO A 166 16.80 -7.77 5.72
N VAL A 167 16.19 -7.67 6.90
CA VAL A 167 15.58 -6.42 7.39
C VAL A 167 16.47 -5.88 8.51
N PRO A 168 16.81 -4.57 8.50
CA PRO A 168 17.43 -3.91 9.64
C PRO A 168 16.64 -4.14 10.94
N GLY A 169 17.36 -4.19 12.06
CA GLY A 169 16.74 -4.33 13.38
C GLY A 169 15.75 -3.21 13.71
N HIS A 170 14.86 -3.47 14.65
CA HIS A 170 13.74 -2.59 14.99
C HIS A 170 14.08 -1.47 15.98
N ALA A 171 15.33 -1.38 16.45
CA ALA A 171 15.74 -0.42 17.48
C ALA A 171 15.44 1.05 17.11
N ALA A 172 15.49 1.38 15.81
CA ALA A 172 15.15 2.72 15.33
C ALA A 172 13.65 3.07 15.51
N LEU A 173 12.75 2.08 15.59
CA LEU A 173 11.33 2.30 15.92
C LEU A 173 11.18 2.71 17.38
N ASP A 174 11.90 2.03 18.28
CA ASP A 174 11.87 2.34 19.72
C ASP A 174 12.49 3.71 20.01
N ALA A 175 13.61 4.03 19.36
CA ALA A 175 14.26 5.34 19.46
C ALA A 175 13.33 6.47 19.00
N LEU A 176 12.66 6.31 17.85
CA LEU A 176 11.71 7.32 17.35
C LEU A 176 10.54 7.52 18.31
N LEU A 177 9.99 6.44 18.90
CA LEU A 177 8.93 6.55 19.89
C LEU A 177 9.40 7.33 21.12
N HIS A 178 10.56 6.94 21.68
CA HIS A 178 11.16 7.56 22.86
C HIS A 178 11.40 9.06 22.64
N ASP A 179 12.11 9.43 21.57
CA ASP A 179 12.50 10.82 21.30
C ASP A 179 11.29 11.70 21.00
N THR A 180 10.25 11.14 20.37
CA THR A 180 9.01 11.87 20.13
C THR A 180 8.30 12.17 21.44
N VAL A 181 8.16 11.18 22.33
CA VAL A 181 7.50 11.36 23.63
C VAL A 181 8.22 12.44 24.46
N LEU A 182 9.54 12.33 24.62
CA LEU A 182 10.33 13.31 25.38
C LEU A 182 10.21 14.73 24.83
N ARG A 183 10.17 14.89 23.51
CA ARG A 183 10.01 16.21 22.88
C ARG A 183 8.66 16.86 23.22
N TYR A 184 7.59 16.07 23.28
CA TYR A 184 6.27 16.60 23.63
C TYR A 184 6.12 16.85 25.13
N ASP A 185 6.75 16.02 25.98
CA ASP A 185 6.80 16.26 27.42
C ASP A 185 7.52 17.59 27.73
N HIS A 186 8.70 17.82 27.16
CA HIS A 186 9.43 19.09 27.35
C HIS A 186 8.70 20.33 26.80
N ARG A 187 7.94 20.18 25.70
CA ARG A 187 7.09 21.28 25.18
C ARG A 187 5.93 21.57 26.12
N ALA A 188 5.33 20.55 26.74
CA ALA A 188 4.28 20.73 27.72
C ALA A 188 4.80 21.42 28.99
N GLU A 189 5.98 21.03 29.47
CA GLU A 189 6.66 21.67 30.61
C GLU A 189 6.99 23.15 30.32
N SER A 190 7.53 23.44 29.13
CA SER A 190 7.89 24.81 28.74
C SER A 190 6.66 25.71 28.59
N ALA A 191 5.59 25.20 27.98
CA ALA A 191 4.33 25.94 27.86
C ALA A 191 3.64 26.17 29.22
N ALA A 192 3.76 25.22 30.16
CA ALA A 192 3.25 25.38 31.52
C ALA A 192 4.07 26.41 32.33
N ALA A 193 5.39 26.48 32.12
CA ALA A 193 6.25 27.48 32.73
C ALA A 193 5.98 28.90 32.20
N GLU A 194 5.71 29.08 30.91
CA GLU A 194 5.35 30.38 30.32
C GLU A 194 3.93 30.86 30.69
N ALA A 195 3.04 29.94 31.08
CA ALA A 195 1.66 30.24 31.48
C ALA A 195 1.48 30.50 32.99
N SER A 196 2.53 30.35 33.80
CA SER A 196 2.52 30.68 35.23
C SER A 196 2.89 32.16 35.43
N PRO A 197 2.05 32.96 36.12
CA PRO A 197 2.22 34.41 36.27
C PRO A 197 3.37 34.82 37.19
#